data_AF-A0A816G876-F1
#
_entry.id   AF-A0A816G876-F1
#
_cell.length_a   1.000
_cell.length_b   1.000
_cell.length_c   1.000
_cell.angle_alpha   90.00
_cell.angle_beta   90.00
_cell.angle_gamma   90.00
#
_symmetry.space_group_name_H-M   'P 1'
#
loop_
_entity.id
_entity.type
_entity.pdbx_description
1 polymer ?
#
loop_
_entity_poly.entity_id
_entity_poly.type
_entity_poly.pdbx_seq_one_letter_code
_entity_poly.pdbx_strand_id
1 'polypeptide(L)'
;APGAHARRPMVDRINALKIPVTFVYGDQDWMDPKGGEQSVENLRQAGNGNGRMYLVPHAGHHHNPKATNDLLVKELDRPHWS
;
A
#
# COMPACT_ATOMS: atom_id res chain seq x y z
N ALA A 1 -21.61 9.57 2.40
CA ALA A 1 -20.41 10.40 2.19
C ALA A 1 -19.60 9.83 1.01
N PRO A 2 -19.19 10.65 0.04
CA PRO A 2 -18.31 10.22 -1.06
C PRO A 2 -16.92 9.93 -0.47
N GLY A 3 -16.46 8.69 -0.58
CA GLY A 3 -15.23 8.20 0.07
C GLY A 3 -15.33 6.74 0.55
N ALA A 4 -16.56 6.25 0.78
CA ALA A 4 -16.80 4.86 1.16
C ALA A 4 -16.66 3.85 0.00
N HIS A 5 -16.83 4.30 -1.26
CA HIS A 5 -16.66 3.44 -2.44
C HIS A 5 -15.21 3.25 -2.90
N ALA A 6 -14.25 4.07 -2.42
CA ALA A 6 -12.83 3.86 -2.72
C ALA A 6 -12.16 2.84 -1.78
N ARG A 7 -12.78 2.47 -0.66
CA ARG A 7 -12.18 1.60 0.37
C ARG A 7 -12.10 0.12 0.02
N ARG A 8 -12.90 -0.39 -0.93
CA ARG A 8 -12.97 -1.83 -1.25
C ARG A 8 -12.63 -2.29 -2.68
N PRO A 9 -12.62 -1.45 -3.74
CA PRO A 9 -12.41 -1.96 -5.09
C PRO A 9 -11.00 -2.51 -5.33
N MET A 10 -9.99 -2.09 -4.55
CA MET A 10 -8.64 -2.67 -4.65
C MET A 10 -8.54 -4.02 -3.95
N VAL A 11 -9.06 -4.15 -2.72
CA VAL A 11 -8.98 -5.40 -1.94
C VAL A 11 -9.51 -6.59 -2.73
N ASP A 12 -10.63 -6.39 -3.44
CA ASP A 12 -11.32 -7.44 -4.21
C ASP A 12 -10.61 -7.80 -5.53
N ARG A 13 -9.68 -6.97 -6.01
CA ARG A 13 -9.04 -7.11 -7.35
C ARG A 13 -7.53 -7.28 -7.29
N ILE A 14 -6.91 -7.08 -6.12
CA ILE A 14 -5.45 -7.05 -5.97
C ILE A 14 -4.79 -8.39 -6.24
N ASN A 15 -5.50 -9.49 -6.03
CA ASN A 15 -5.03 -10.87 -6.26
C ASN A 15 -4.60 -11.15 -7.71
N ALA A 16 -5.10 -10.39 -8.68
CA ALA A 16 -4.72 -10.52 -10.08
C ALA A 16 -3.32 -9.94 -10.38
N LEU A 17 -2.79 -9.06 -9.53
CA LEU A 17 -1.51 -8.41 -9.76
C LEU A 17 -0.35 -9.38 -9.49
N LYS A 18 0.58 -9.44 -10.44
CA LYS A 18 1.82 -10.24 -10.36
C LYS A 18 3.08 -9.38 -10.19
N ILE A 19 2.91 -8.06 -10.14
CA ILE A 19 3.98 -7.09 -9.90
C ILE A 19 4.18 -6.89 -8.38
N PRO A 20 5.35 -6.38 -7.94
CA PRO A 20 5.51 -5.88 -6.59
C PRO A 20 4.50 -4.76 -6.29
N VAL A 21 3.93 -4.78 -5.08
CA VAL A 21 2.94 -3.77 -4.66
C VAL A 21 3.30 -3.30 -3.25
N THR A 22 3.46 -1.99 -3.09
CA THR A 22 3.69 -1.37 -1.79
C THR A 22 2.57 -0.39 -1.48
N PHE A 23 1.87 -0.62 -0.37
CA PHE A 23 0.91 0.31 0.20
C PHE A 23 1.61 1.22 1.20
N VAL A 24 1.34 2.52 1.14
CA VAL A 24 1.88 3.51 2.07
C VAL A 24 0.71 4.30 2.67
N TYR A 25 0.63 4.34 4.00
CA TYR A 25 -0.39 5.05 4.76
C TYR A 25 0.26 6.06 5.70
N GLY A 26 -0.37 7.21 5.87
CA GLY A 26 -0.05 8.13 6.96
C GLY A 26 -0.73 7.70 8.27
N ASP A 27 -0.09 7.91 9.42
CA ASP A 27 -0.64 7.58 10.74
C ASP A 27 -1.87 8.44 11.13
N GLN A 28 -2.03 9.61 10.52
CA GLN A 28 -3.21 10.48 10.67
C GLN A 28 -4.11 10.50 9.42
N ASP A 29 -3.98 9.52 8.52
CA ASP A 29 -4.81 9.43 7.32
C ASP A 29 -6.25 8.99 7.66
N TRP A 30 -7.22 9.50 6.89
CA TRP A 30 -8.62 9.09 6.94
C TRP A 30 -8.84 7.73 6.27
N MET A 31 -7.88 7.26 5.45
CA MET A 31 -7.89 5.89 4.92
C MET A 31 -7.58 4.86 6.01
N ASP A 32 -8.36 3.78 6.02
CA ASP A 32 -8.23 2.72 7.02
C ASP A 32 -7.08 1.77 6.62
N PRO A 33 -6.00 1.66 7.42
CA PRO A 33 -4.86 0.77 7.13
C PRO A 33 -5.26 -0.69 6.96
N LYS A 34 -6.40 -1.11 7.53
CA LYS A 34 -6.93 -2.47 7.40
C LYS A 34 -7.16 -2.89 5.95
N GLY A 35 -7.49 -1.94 5.07
CA GLY A 35 -7.63 -2.22 3.63
C GLY A 35 -6.30 -2.63 2.99
N GLY A 36 -5.20 -2.02 3.42
CA GLY A 36 -3.85 -2.35 2.98
C GLY A 36 -3.39 -3.69 3.50
N GLU A 37 -3.61 -3.95 4.80
CA GLU A 37 -3.32 -5.24 5.43
C GLU A 37 -4.04 -6.38 4.71
N GLN A 38 -5.34 -6.24 4.46
CA GLN A 38 -6.12 -7.23 3.73
C GLN A 38 -5.63 -7.40 2.29
N SER A 39 -5.19 -6.33 1.64
CA SER A 39 -4.67 -6.39 0.27
C SER A 39 -3.34 -7.13 0.17
N VAL A 40 -2.43 -6.92 1.13
CA VAL A 40 -1.17 -7.66 1.24
C VAL A 40 -1.43 -9.15 1.47
N GLU A 41 -2.39 -9.47 2.34
CA GLU A 41 -2.77 -10.87 2.58
C GLU A 41 -3.39 -11.53 1.34
N ASN A 42 -4.27 -10.82 0.62
CA ASN A 42 -4.86 -11.32 -0.63
C ASN A 42 -3.82 -11.55 -1.72
N LEU A 43 -2.81 -10.68 -1.83
CA LEU A 43 -1.66 -10.87 -2.73
C LEU A 43 -0.86 -12.12 -2.36
N ARG A 44 -0.55 -12.28 -1.07
CA ARG A 44 0.19 -13.45 -0.56
C ARG A 44 -0.55 -14.75 -0.87
N GLN A 45 -1.85 -14.81 -0.61
CA GLN A 45 -2.69 -15.98 -0.91
C GLN A 45 -2.77 -16.27 -2.42
N ALA A 46 -2.66 -15.24 -3.27
CA ALA A 46 -2.64 -15.37 -4.72
C ALA A 46 -1.25 -15.74 -5.31
N GLY A 47 -0.28 -16.07 -4.45
CA GLY A 47 1.09 -16.43 -4.83
C GLY A 47 2.00 -15.23 -5.13
N ASN A 48 1.59 -14.01 -4.80
CA ASN A 48 2.42 -12.82 -4.92
C ASN A 48 2.97 -12.40 -3.54
N GLY A 49 4.17 -12.89 -3.20
CA GLY A 49 4.86 -12.58 -1.95
C GLY A 49 5.51 -11.19 -1.88
N ASN A 50 5.37 -10.37 -2.93
CA ASN A 50 5.99 -9.05 -3.03
C ASN A 50 5.07 -7.91 -2.59
N GLY A 51 3.99 -8.22 -1.86
CA GLY A 51 3.11 -7.23 -1.22
C GLY A 51 3.71 -6.67 0.06
N ARG A 52 3.68 -5.35 0.25
CA ARG A 52 4.21 -4.66 1.45
C ARG A 52 3.28 -3.55 1.89
N MET A 53 3.34 -3.20 3.18
CA MET A 53 2.67 -2.04 3.74
C MET A 53 3.62 -1.26 4.66
N TYR A 54 3.59 0.07 4.54
CA TYR A 54 4.30 0.99 5.43
C TYR A 54 3.33 1.99 6.06
N LEU A 55 3.49 2.21 7.36
CA LEU A 55 2.87 3.32 8.09
C LEU A 55 3.93 4.41 8.28
N VAL A 56 3.66 5.61 7.78
CA VAL A 56 4.55 6.76 7.92
C VAL A 56 4.09 7.57 9.13
N PRO A 57 4.89 7.63 10.22
CA PRO A 57 4.54 8.39 11.41
C PRO A 57 4.57 9.90 11.14
N HIS A 58 3.70 10.64 11.82
CA HIS A 58 3.49 12.08 11.69
C HIS A 58 3.12 12.54 10.28
N ALA A 59 2.41 11.70 9.52
CA ALA A 59 1.96 12.00 8.16
C ALA A 59 0.44 11.88 8.06
N GLY A 60 -0.22 12.96 7.64
CA GLY A 60 -1.61 12.91 7.18
C GLY A 60 -1.70 12.56 5.69
N HIS A 61 -2.92 12.44 5.15
CA HIS A 61 -3.24 12.05 3.76
C HIS A 61 -2.41 12.74 2.64
N HIS A 62 -1.87 13.94 2.91
CA HIS A 62 -1.12 14.77 1.96
C HIS A 62 0.21 15.33 2.51
N HIS A 63 0.62 14.98 3.73
CA HIS A 63 1.70 15.68 4.44
C HIS A 63 2.79 14.74 4.94
N ASN A 64 3.74 14.39 4.06
CA ASN A 64 5.18 14.24 4.33
C ASN A 64 5.91 13.89 3.01
N PRO A 65 6.02 14.84 2.06
CA PRO A 65 6.52 14.54 0.71
C PRO A 65 7.95 13.99 0.71
N LYS A 66 8.78 14.34 1.70
CA LYS A 66 10.13 13.79 1.83
C LYS A 66 10.10 12.31 2.19
N ALA A 67 9.38 11.92 3.24
CA ALA A 67 9.31 10.51 3.64
C ALA A 67 8.63 9.64 2.57
N THR A 68 7.60 10.17 1.91
CA THR A 68 6.98 9.49 0.76
C THR A 68 7.96 9.34 -0.39
N ASN A 69 8.69 10.38 -0.77
CA ASN A 69 9.68 10.30 -1.84
C ASN A 69 10.83 9.33 -1.50
N ASP A 70 11.34 9.37 -0.27
CA ASP A 70 12.41 8.48 0.17
C ASP A 70 11.93 7.00 0.11
N LEU A 71 10.67 6.73 0.49
CA LEU A 71 10.06 5.40 0.36
C LEU A 71 9.85 4.98 -1.10
N LEU A 72 9.42 5.89 -1.96
CA LEU A 72 9.24 5.63 -3.39
C LEU A 72 10.57 5.24 -4.04
N VAL A 73 11.63 6.03 -3.83
CA VAL A 73 12.97 5.75 -4.36
C VAL A 73 13.47 4.40 -3.84
N LYS A 74 13.32 4.14 -2.53
CA LYS A 74 13.72 2.86 -1.92
C LYS A 74 13.04 1.65 -2.56
N GLU A 75 11.74 1.72 -2.84
CA GLU A 75 11.03 0.59 -3.46
C GLU A 75 11.35 0.48 -4.96
N LEU A 76 11.63 1.57 -5.67
CA LEU A 76 12.06 1.54 -7.07
C LEU A 76 13.47 0.98 -7.25
N ASP A 77 14.39 1.30 -6.33
CA ASP A 77 15.77 0.78 -6.34
C ASP A 77 15.87 -0.67 -5.86
N ARG A 78 14.76 -1.25 -5.39
CA ARG A 78 14.76 -2.58 -4.81
C ARG A 78 14.99 -3.64 -5.89
N PRO A 79 15.99 -4.52 -5.74
CA PRO A 79 16.15 -5.64 -6.64
C PRO A 79 14.93 -6.58 -6.54
N HIS A 80 14.19 -6.69 -7.63
CA HIS A 80 13.11 -7.66 -7.79
C HIS A 80 13.61 -8.84 -8.62
N TRP A 81 14.62 -9.54 -8.11
CA TRP A 81 15.00 -10.82 -8.69
C TRP A 81 14.03 -11.89 -8.21
N SER A 82 13.59 -12.75 -9.15
CA SER A 82 12.70 -13.88 -8.92
C SER A 82 13.50 -15.14 -8.61
#